data_AF-A0AAD4S0J3-F1
#
_entry.id   AF-A0AAD4S0J3-F1
#
_cell.length_a   1.000
_cell.length_b   1.000
_cell.length_c   1.000
_cell.angle_alpha   90.00
_cell.angle_beta   90.00
_cell.angle_gamma   90.00
#
_symmetry.space_group_name_H-M   'P 1'
#
loop_
_entity.id
_entity.type
_entity.pdbx_description
1 polymer ?
#
loop_
_entity_poly.entity_id
_entity_poly.type
_entity_poly.pdbx_seq_one_letter_code
_entity_poly.pdbx_strand_id
1 'polypeptide(L)'
;MGSKTEDLKSVSDSLGTLADEREKEIESEKSKVKTAMEKENAKQIRIHARNMVRMRQEVSNYRQICNRLDSMVDYFDKQPEQSSVLNSIPAIVESIDSSLTSGNTKNMLKSMDEIETQFFDEETMAKFTSSLATESAPIAMSEDDEINTLVKTLAEE
;
A
#
# COMPACT_ATOMS: atom_id res chain seq x y z
N MET A 1 -29.60 -2.05 -9.94
CA MET A 1 -28.80 -1.00 -9.30
C MET A 1 -27.40 -1.52 -9.23
N GLY A 2 -26.45 -0.95 -10.00
CA GLY A 2 -25.04 -1.25 -9.77
C GLY A 2 -24.70 -0.80 -8.35
N SER A 3 -23.97 -1.62 -7.61
CA SER A 3 -23.62 -1.28 -6.24
C SER A 3 -22.87 0.05 -6.24
N LYS A 4 -23.27 1.02 -5.41
CA LYS A 4 -22.56 2.31 -5.30
C LYS A 4 -21.10 2.13 -4.84
N THR A 5 -20.75 0.95 -4.35
CA THR A 5 -19.40 0.56 -3.92
C THR A 5 -18.61 -0.18 -5.00
N GLU A 6 -19.19 -0.48 -6.18
CA GLU A 6 -18.50 -1.18 -7.28
C GLU A 6 -17.22 -0.46 -7.70
N ASP A 7 -17.24 0.88 -7.75
CA ASP A 7 -16.07 1.68 -8.12
C ASP A 7 -14.94 1.54 -7.09
N LEU A 8 -15.25 1.60 -5.78
CA LEU A 8 -14.25 1.38 -4.72
C LEU A 8 -13.67 -0.03 -4.77
N LYS A 9 -14.52 -1.02 -4.99
CA LYS A 9 -14.10 -2.41 -5.12
C LYS A 9 -13.16 -2.59 -6.31
N SER A 10 -13.50 -2.02 -7.47
CA SER A 10 -12.65 -2.08 -8.66
C SER A 10 -11.29 -1.43 -8.44
N VAL A 11 -11.25 -0.30 -7.72
CA VAL A 11 -9.99 0.34 -7.35
C VAL A 11 -9.18 -0.55 -6.40
N SER A 12 -9.83 -1.13 -5.37
CA SER A 12 -9.19 -2.07 -4.44
C SER A 12 -8.56 -3.25 -5.17
N ASP A 13 -9.31 -3.93 -6.04
CA ASP A 13 -8.85 -5.06 -6.85
C ASP A 13 -7.67 -4.68 -7.76
N SER A 14 -7.69 -3.47 -8.32
CA SER A 14 -6.61 -2.94 -9.16
C SER A 14 -5.34 -2.69 -8.34
N LEU A 15 -5.46 -2.11 -7.15
CA LEU A 15 -4.34 -1.91 -6.24
C LEU A 15 -3.75 -3.24 -5.73
N GLY A 16 -4.61 -4.22 -5.44
CA GLY A 16 -4.19 -5.58 -5.07
C GLY A 16 -3.39 -6.24 -6.20
N THR A 17 -3.88 -6.15 -7.44
CA THR A 17 -3.17 -6.66 -8.62
C THR A 17 -1.81 -5.99 -8.79
N LEU A 18 -1.74 -4.66 -8.64
CA LEU A 18 -0.48 -3.92 -8.71
C LEU A 18 0.49 -4.32 -7.58
N ALA A 19 -0.01 -4.57 -6.37
CA ALA A 19 0.80 -5.05 -5.26
C ALA A 19 1.45 -6.41 -5.60
N ASP A 20 0.67 -7.34 -6.16
CA ASP A 20 1.15 -8.67 -6.55
C ASP A 20 2.15 -8.62 -7.71
N GLU A 21 1.96 -7.72 -8.67
CA GLU A 21 2.92 -7.48 -9.75
C GLU A 21 4.25 -6.96 -9.21
N ARG A 22 4.22 -5.99 -8.29
CA ARG A 22 5.44 -5.47 -7.66
C ARG A 22 6.11 -6.49 -6.75
N GLU A 23 5.35 -7.38 -6.11
CA GLU A 23 5.93 -8.48 -5.33
C GLU A 23 6.67 -9.49 -6.23
N LYS A 24 6.15 -9.77 -7.44
CA LYS A 24 6.88 -10.58 -8.43
C LYS A 24 8.17 -9.90 -8.90
N GLU A 25 8.16 -8.58 -9.07
CA GLU A 25 9.37 -7.81 -9.42
C GLU A 25 10.43 -7.84 -8.30
N ILE A 26 10.01 -7.88 -7.03
CA ILE A 26 10.91 -8.01 -5.88
C ILE A 26 11.70 -9.32 -5.94
N GLU A 27 11.09 -10.44 -6.34
CA GLU A 27 11.80 -11.73 -6.46
C GLU A 27 12.91 -11.70 -7.52
N SER A 28 12.69 -10.95 -8.61
CA SER A 28 13.73 -10.70 -9.61
C SER A 28 14.89 -9.88 -9.03
N GLU A 29 14.58 -8.84 -8.25
CA GLU A 29 15.61 -8.01 -7.61
C GLU A 29 16.37 -8.77 -6.53
N LYS A 30 15.70 -9.62 -5.76
CA LYS A 30 16.30 -10.55 -4.79
C LYS A 30 17.36 -11.43 -5.46
N SER A 31 17.03 -11.99 -6.63
CA SER A 31 17.97 -12.81 -7.41
C SER A 31 19.20 -12.01 -7.86
N LYS A 32 19.03 -10.73 -8.23
CA LYS A 32 20.14 -9.83 -8.56
C LYS A 32 21.00 -9.51 -7.35
N VAL A 33 20.41 -9.32 -6.15
CA VAL A 33 21.16 -9.17 -4.91
C VAL A 33 22.02 -10.41 -4.65
N LYS A 34 21.44 -11.61 -4.71
CA LYS A 34 22.20 -12.87 -4.51
C LYS A 34 23.34 -13.02 -5.52
N THR A 35 23.08 -12.76 -6.80
CA THR A 35 24.12 -12.77 -7.85
C THR A 35 25.23 -11.75 -7.60
N ALA A 36 24.89 -10.56 -7.06
CA ALA A 36 25.87 -9.54 -6.72
C ALA A 36 26.71 -9.92 -5.48
N MET A 37 26.13 -10.68 -4.55
CA MET A 37 26.82 -11.22 -3.37
C MET A 37 27.85 -12.29 -3.76
N GLU A 38 27.50 -13.20 -4.68
CA GLU A 38 28.44 -14.20 -5.22
C GLU A 38 29.66 -13.56 -5.90
N LYS A 39 29.46 -12.39 -6.51
CA LYS A 39 30.50 -11.61 -7.19
C LYS A 39 31.24 -10.63 -6.26
N GLU A 40 30.92 -10.63 -4.97
CA GLU A 40 31.44 -9.71 -3.95
C GLU A 40 31.34 -8.22 -4.34
N ASN A 41 30.30 -7.86 -5.13
CA ASN A 41 30.13 -6.51 -5.64
C ASN A 41 29.27 -5.66 -4.70
N ALA A 42 29.90 -5.12 -3.65
CA ALA A 42 29.25 -4.29 -2.63
C ALA A 42 28.38 -3.14 -3.19
N LYS A 43 28.80 -2.52 -4.30
CA LYS A 43 28.04 -1.44 -4.93
C LYS A 43 26.73 -1.95 -5.53
N GLN A 44 26.77 -3.06 -6.27
CA GLN A 44 25.57 -3.65 -6.87
C GLN A 44 24.62 -4.23 -5.81
N ILE A 45 25.17 -4.84 -4.75
CA ILE A 45 24.38 -5.31 -3.59
C ILE A 45 23.56 -4.14 -3.02
N ARG A 46 24.21 -3.00 -2.71
CA ARG A 46 23.52 -1.85 -2.13
C ARG A 46 22.50 -1.21 -3.06
N ILE A 47 22.77 -1.18 -4.37
CA ILE A 47 21.81 -0.65 -5.36
C ILE A 47 20.56 -1.52 -5.44
N HIS A 48 20.73 -2.84 -5.60
CA HIS A 48 19.60 -3.77 -5.72
C HIS A 48 18.84 -3.92 -4.40
N ALA A 49 19.54 -3.94 -3.26
CA ALA A 49 18.91 -3.96 -1.95
C ALA A 49 18.08 -2.69 -1.69
N ARG A 50 18.58 -1.51 -2.06
CA ARG A 50 17.81 -0.26 -1.97
C ARG A 50 16.54 -0.30 -2.80
N ASN A 51 16.64 -0.76 -4.05
CA ASN A 51 15.47 -0.91 -4.90
C ASN A 51 14.45 -1.85 -4.27
N MET A 52 14.91 -2.96 -3.71
CA MET A 52 14.08 -3.95 -3.04
C MET A 52 13.38 -3.39 -1.80
N VAL A 53 14.07 -2.60 -0.96
CA VAL A 53 13.45 -1.86 0.15
C VAL A 53 12.36 -0.92 -0.34
N ARG A 54 12.66 -0.10 -1.37
CA ARG A 54 11.68 0.83 -1.95
C ARG A 54 10.43 0.10 -2.46
N MET A 55 10.62 -1.00 -3.20
CA MET A 55 9.50 -1.78 -3.74
C MET A 55 8.69 -2.45 -2.63
N ARG A 56 9.32 -3.00 -1.59
CA ARG A 56 8.62 -3.55 -0.42
C ARG A 56 7.75 -2.51 0.28
N GLN A 57 8.27 -1.30 0.45
CA GLN A 57 7.48 -0.20 1.01
C GLN A 57 6.30 0.16 0.10
N GLU A 58 6.50 0.16 -1.21
CA GLU A 58 5.45 0.43 -2.18
C GLU A 58 4.33 -0.62 -2.12
N VAL A 59 4.69 -1.91 -2.09
CA VAL A 59 3.76 -3.04 -1.90
C VAL A 59 2.98 -2.91 -0.59
N SER A 60 3.68 -2.60 0.51
CA SER A 60 3.04 -2.37 1.81
C SER A 60 2.01 -1.25 1.75
N ASN A 61 2.35 -0.13 1.12
CA ASN A 61 1.43 0.99 0.97
C ASN A 61 0.20 0.59 0.12
N TYR A 62 0.37 -0.12 -1.00
CA TYR A 62 -0.77 -0.59 -1.80
C TYR A 62 -1.69 -1.52 -1.01
N ARG A 63 -1.12 -2.48 -0.26
CA ARG A 63 -1.89 -3.41 0.58
C ARG A 63 -2.66 -2.69 1.68
N GLN A 64 -2.04 -1.70 2.33
CA GLN A 64 -2.73 -0.89 3.35
C GLN A 64 -3.95 -0.16 2.76
N ILE A 65 -3.82 0.40 1.57
CA ILE A 65 -4.93 1.10 0.90
C ILE A 65 -6.01 0.12 0.46
N CYS A 66 -5.63 -1.04 -0.10
CA CYS A 66 -6.55 -2.13 -0.45
C CYS A 66 -7.39 -2.56 0.76
N ASN A 67 -6.74 -2.93 1.86
CA ASN A 67 -7.42 -3.36 3.09
C ASN A 67 -8.39 -2.30 3.64
N ARG A 68 -8.00 -1.02 3.53
CA ARG A 68 -8.82 0.11 3.96
C ARG A 68 -10.03 0.32 3.05
N LEU A 69 -9.84 0.24 1.73
CA LEU A 69 -10.92 0.27 0.75
C LEU A 69 -11.91 -0.87 0.94
N ASP A 70 -11.43 -2.08 1.18
CA ASP A 70 -12.29 -3.24 1.45
C ASP A 70 -13.13 -3.03 2.72
N SER A 71 -12.51 -2.46 3.76
CA SER A 71 -13.22 -2.07 4.99
C SER A 71 -14.27 -0.98 4.75
N MET A 72 -13.98 -0.01 3.86
CA MET A 72 -14.95 1.01 3.46
C MET A 72 -16.10 0.43 2.65
N VAL A 73 -15.84 -0.49 1.72
CA VAL A 73 -16.87 -1.22 0.96
C VAL A 73 -17.81 -1.94 1.92
N ASP A 74 -17.27 -2.71 2.87
CA ASP A 74 -18.03 -3.42 3.90
C ASP A 74 -18.87 -2.50 4.81
N TYR A 75 -18.42 -1.26 5.00
CA TYR A 75 -19.16 -0.25 5.76
C TYR A 75 -20.28 0.36 4.93
N PHE A 76 -19.97 0.77 3.69
CA PHE A 76 -20.90 1.43 2.79
C PHE A 76 -22.03 0.50 2.32
N ASP A 77 -21.73 -0.77 2.08
CA ASP A 77 -22.75 -1.78 1.71
C ASP A 77 -23.81 -1.97 2.80
N LYS A 78 -23.49 -1.64 4.05
CA LYS A 78 -24.43 -1.69 5.20
C LYS A 78 -25.23 -0.40 5.37
N GLN A 79 -24.87 0.68 4.66
CA GLN A 79 -25.56 1.97 4.78
C GLN A 79 -26.86 1.98 3.95
N PRO A 80 -27.90 2.71 4.41
CA PRO A 80 -29.07 2.95 3.57
C PRO A 80 -28.71 3.66 2.27
N GLU A 81 -29.41 3.36 1.17
CA GLU A 81 -29.11 3.93 -0.16
C GLU A 81 -29.13 5.47 -0.21
N GLN A 82 -29.87 6.11 0.70
CA GLN A 82 -30.00 7.57 0.82
C GLN A 82 -28.98 8.19 1.78
N SER A 83 -28.05 7.40 2.33
CA SER A 83 -27.06 7.90 3.27
C SER A 83 -26.10 8.88 2.59
N SER A 84 -25.90 10.04 3.21
CA SER A 84 -25.04 11.09 2.67
C SER A 84 -23.57 10.68 2.59
N VAL A 85 -23.16 9.71 3.41
CA VAL A 85 -21.78 9.18 3.39
C VAL A 85 -21.45 8.50 2.06
N LEU A 86 -22.44 7.98 1.33
CA LEU A 86 -22.22 7.39 0.01
C LEU A 86 -21.81 8.43 -1.04
N ASN A 87 -22.00 9.72 -0.78
CA ASN A 87 -21.55 10.79 -1.68
C ASN A 87 -20.04 11.03 -1.62
N SER A 88 -19.32 10.46 -0.63
CA SER A 88 -17.86 10.57 -0.56
C SER A 88 -17.16 9.56 -1.46
N ILE A 89 -17.84 8.50 -1.89
CA ILE A 89 -17.28 7.42 -2.71
C ILE A 89 -16.58 7.94 -3.98
N PRO A 90 -17.18 8.81 -4.81
CA PRO A 90 -16.53 9.31 -6.01
C PRO A 90 -15.25 10.10 -5.71
N ALA A 91 -15.23 10.87 -4.62
CA ALA A 91 -14.06 11.65 -4.22
C ALA A 91 -12.89 10.75 -3.77
N ILE A 92 -13.20 9.65 -3.07
CA ILE A 92 -12.20 8.64 -2.68
C ILE A 92 -11.59 8.01 -3.94
N VAL A 93 -12.41 7.56 -4.88
CA VAL A 93 -11.98 6.92 -6.13
C VAL A 93 -11.09 7.87 -6.95
N GLU A 94 -11.54 9.10 -7.18
CA GLU A 94 -10.80 10.09 -7.98
C GLU A 94 -9.44 10.43 -7.36
N SER A 95 -9.37 10.52 -6.04
CA SER A 95 -8.12 10.82 -5.33
C SER A 95 -7.09 9.69 -5.46
N ILE A 96 -7.56 8.44 -5.38
CA ILE A 96 -6.70 7.27 -5.56
C ILE A 96 -6.21 7.18 -6.99
N ASP A 97 -7.09 7.34 -7.98
CA ASP A 97 -6.73 7.30 -9.41
C ASP A 97 -5.70 8.39 -9.77
N SER A 98 -5.90 9.60 -9.26
CA SER A 98 -4.97 10.72 -9.42
C SER A 98 -3.60 10.42 -8.79
N SER A 99 -3.61 9.89 -7.57
CA SER A 99 -2.39 9.54 -6.85
C SER A 99 -1.65 8.37 -7.50
N LEU A 100 -2.39 7.40 -8.05
CA LEU A 100 -1.87 6.24 -8.75
C LEU A 100 -1.12 6.65 -10.01
N THR A 101 -1.69 7.60 -10.77
CA THR A 101 -1.06 8.17 -11.97
C THR A 101 0.28 8.85 -11.65
N SER A 102 0.42 9.44 -10.45
CA SER A 102 1.67 10.06 -10.01
C SER A 102 2.74 9.06 -9.53
N GLY A 103 2.37 7.80 -9.33
CA GLY A 103 3.25 6.75 -8.78
C GLY A 103 3.70 6.99 -7.34
N ASN A 104 3.09 7.96 -6.63
CA ASN A 104 3.47 8.29 -5.26
C ASN A 104 2.48 7.68 -4.26
N THR A 105 2.75 6.44 -3.86
CA THR A 105 1.93 5.70 -2.89
C THR A 105 1.87 6.33 -1.50
N LYS A 106 2.89 7.12 -1.11
CA LYS A 106 2.85 7.89 0.15
C LYS A 106 1.85 9.02 0.08
N ASN A 107 1.78 9.71 -1.06
CA ASN A 107 0.76 10.73 -1.28
C ASN A 107 -0.64 10.11 -1.31
N MET A 108 -0.79 8.91 -1.89
CA MET A 108 -2.06 8.19 -1.91
C MET A 108 -2.58 7.90 -0.49
N LEU A 109 -1.71 7.40 0.41
CA LEU A 109 -2.06 7.21 1.83
C LEU A 109 -2.50 8.52 2.50
N LYS A 110 -1.74 9.60 2.26
CA LYS A 110 -2.05 10.93 2.82
C LYS A 110 -3.37 11.49 2.32
N SER A 111 -3.64 11.37 1.02
CA SER A 111 -4.90 11.84 0.44
C SER A 111 -6.09 11.00 0.91
N MET A 112 -5.90 9.70 1.14
CA MET A 112 -6.91 8.86 1.79
C MET A 112 -7.20 9.36 3.22
N ASP A 113 -6.17 9.65 4.02
CA ASP A 113 -6.34 10.20 5.38
C ASP A 113 -7.09 11.54 5.38
N GLU A 114 -6.77 12.42 4.42
CA GLU A 114 -7.41 13.73 4.26
C GLU A 114 -8.89 13.60 3.88
N ILE A 115 -9.22 12.64 3.01
CA ILE A 115 -10.60 12.36 2.62
C ILE A 115 -11.35 11.78 3.80
N GLU A 116 -10.75 10.84 4.53
CA GLU A 116 -11.42 10.27 5.69
C GLU A 116 -11.74 11.31 6.75
N THR A 117 -10.80 12.20 7.05
CA THR A 117 -10.98 13.29 8.00
C THR A 117 -12.07 14.27 7.55
N GLN A 118 -12.28 14.42 6.24
CA GLN A 118 -13.31 15.31 5.68
C GLN A 118 -14.72 14.70 5.73
N PHE A 119 -14.85 13.39 5.55
CA PHE A 119 -16.15 12.74 5.35
C PHE A 119 -16.61 11.86 6.52
N PHE A 120 -15.72 11.46 7.43
CA PHE A 120 -16.04 10.55 8.53
C PHE A 120 -15.62 11.13 9.89
N ASP A 121 -16.33 10.73 10.92
CA ASP A 121 -15.94 10.99 12.31
C ASP A 121 -14.83 10.03 12.77
N GLU A 122 -14.18 10.37 13.88
CA GLU A 122 -13.08 9.57 14.45
C GLU A 122 -13.49 8.12 14.75
N GLU A 123 -14.75 7.89 15.15
CA GLU A 123 -15.25 6.54 15.44
C GLU A 123 -15.35 5.69 14.17
N THR A 124 -15.79 6.29 13.06
CA THR A 124 -15.90 5.62 11.77
C THR A 124 -14.52 5.38 11.16
N MET A 125 -13.61 6.35 11.26
CA MET A 125 -12.20 6.19 10.84
C MET A 125 -11.49 5.07 11.61
N ALA A 126 -11.75 4.94 12.92
CA ALA A 126 -11.19 3.88 13.73
C ALA A 126 -11.62 2.49 13.24
N LYS A 127 -12.82 2.34 12.65
CA LYS A 127 -13.30 1.06 12.08
C LYS A 127 -12.49 0.65 10.85
N PHE A 128 -12.04 1.60 10.03
CA PHE A 128 -11.18 1.33 8.87
C PHE A 128 -9.72 1.06 9.29
N THR A 129 -9.23 1.80 10.28
CA THR A 129 -7.82 1.75 10.71
C THR A 129 -7.54 0.58 11.67
N SER A 130 -8.52 0.14 12.46
CA SER A 130 -8.37 -1.01 13.36
C SER A 130 -7.96 -2.28 12.63
N SER A 131 -8.29 -2.44 11.35
CA SER A 131 -7.86 -3.59 10.54
C SER A 131 -6.37 -3.52 10.14
N LEU A 132 -5.73 -2.35 10.24
CA LEU A 132 -4.34 -2.11 9.83
C LEU A 132 -3.33 -2.26 10.98
N ALA A 133 -3.78 -2.17 12.24
CA ALA A 133 -2.92 -2.18 13.42
C ALA A 133 -2.08 -3.47 13.60
N THR A 134 -2.39 -4.52 12.84
CA THR A 134 -1.67 -5.80 12.84
C THR A 134 -0.52 -5.89 11.85
N GLU A 135 -0.42 -5.01 10.85
CA GLU A 135 0.61 -5.11 9.80
C GLU A 135 1.50 -3.87 9.76
N SER A 136 2.61 -3.96 10.50
CA SER A 136 3.82 -3.15 10.29
C SER A 136 3.70 -1.67 10.68
N ALA A 137 3.81 -1.38 11.98
CA ALA A 137 4.39 -0.10 12.39
C ALA A 137 5.80 -0.01 11.79
N PRO A 138 6.14 1.02 10.98
CA PRO A 138 7.51 1.22 10.55
C PRO A 138 8.30 1.54 11.81
N ILE A 139 9.12 0.58 12.24
CA ILE A 139 10.21 0.84 13.17
C ILE A 139 10.99 2.00 12.52
N ALA A 140 11.29 3.05 13.28
CA ALA A 140 12.04 4.22 12.82
C ALA A 140 13.50 3.84 12.49
N MET A 141 13.68 2.95 11.51
CA MET A 141 14.96 2.53 10.97
C MET A 141 15.30 3.45 9.81
N SER A 142 16.58 3.80 9.70
CA SER A 142 17.08 4.46 8.50
C SER A 142 16.96 3.52 7.30
N GLU A 143 16.79 4.07 6.11
CA GLU A 143 16.83 3.29 4.85
C GLU A 143 18.10 2.43 4.77
N ASP A 144 19.24 2.95 5.25
CA ASP A 144 20.50 2.19 5.28
C ASP A 144 20.46 1.02 6.28
N ASP A 145 19.74 1.14 7.40
CA ASP A 145 19.60 0.04 8.36
C ASP A 145 18.67 -1.05 7.82
N GLU A 146 17.61 -0.66 7.12
CA GLU A 146 16.72 -1.59 6.41
C GLU A 146 17.48 -2.34 5.30
N ILE A 147 18.29 -1.62 4.51
CA ILE A 147 19.16 -2.22 3.49
C ILE A 147 20.12 -3.23 4.13
N ASN A 148 20.82 -2.85 5.21
CA ASN A 148 21.78 -3.73 5.87
C ASN A 148 21.11 -4.98 6.43
N THR A 149 19.94 -4.82 7.06
CA THR A 149 19.15 -5.93 7.60
C THR A 149 18.67 -6.87 6.49
N LEU A 150 18.21 -6.31 5.37
CA LEU A 150 17.80 -7.07 4.19
C LEU A 150 18.96 -7.87 3.61
N VAL A 151 20.12 -7.24 3.41
CA VAL A 151 21.31 -7.91 2.88
C VAL A 151 21.76 -9.05 3.80
N LYS A 152 21.76 -8.81 5.12
CA LYS A 152 22.08 -9.85 6.11
C LYS A 152 21.11 -11.03 6.04
N THR A 153 19.81 -10.75 5.98
CA THR A 153 18.77 -11.78 5.86
C THR A 153 18.95 -12.62 4.60
N LEU A 154 19.27 -11.99 3.46
CA LEU A 154 19.52 -12.69 2.20
C LEU A 154 20.84 -13.46 2.17
N ALA A 155 21.80 -13.11 3.04
CA ALA A 155 23.05 -13.86 3.21
C ALA A 155 22.84 -15.15 4.00
N GLU A 156 21.88 -15.14 4.93
CA GLU A 156 21.55 -16.25 5.82
C GLU A 156 20.52 -17.23 5.21
N GLU A 157 19.83 -16.82 4.14
CA GLU A 157 18.82 -17.60 3.38
C GLU A 157 19.40 -18.34 2.16
#